data_AF-A0A2V6UAS8-F1
#
_entry.id   AF-A0A2V6UAS8-F1
#
_cell.length_a   1.000
_cell.length_b   1.000
_cell.length_c   1.000
_cell.angle_alpha   90.00
_cell.angle_beta   90.00
_cell.angle_gamma   90.00
#
_symmetry.space_group_name_H-M   'P 1'
#
loop_
_entity.id
_entity.type
_entity.pdbx_description
1 polymer ?
#
loop_
_entity_poly.entity_id
_entity_poly.type
_entity_poly.pdbx_seq_one_letter_code
_entity_poly.pdbx_strand_id
1 'polypeptide(L)'
;MALAVVATAAAGYVLADDRGSGISQSGEQRNMRRVGHVDLQGRASYQPNVIVYPDKRTIAFAGTHGGSRPNPLKVGSPVEPNGTMIIDVTRPDRPVETAHIPVPVAGGQAQMARMCLGSDLPGGINGHVYLLRNIQGNTAQRSGYEIWDVTDTRNPSPVAALTGIRSTHKLWWECTTGIAYMPGSKSTPPLWRTSQSMVVYDWSHPPA
;
A
#
# COMPACT_ATOMS: atom_id res chain seq x y z
N MET A 1 -52.14 41.95 -36.51
CA MET A 1 -52.37 41.57 -35.10
C MET A 1 -51.94 40.12 -34.96
N ALA A 2 -50.70 39.88 -34.52
CA ALA A 2 -50.14 38.54 -34.33
C ALA A 2 -49.50 38.52 -32.94
N LEU A 3 -50.03 37.68 -32.06
CA LEU A 3 -49.54 37.47 -30.69
C LEU A 3 -48.33 36.53 -30.76
N ALA A 4 -47.13 37.02 -30.42
CA ALA A 4 -45.97 36.17 -30.21
C ALA A 4 -45.92 35.75 -28.74
N VAL A 5 -46.12 34.46 -28.47
CA VAL A 5 -45.95 33.87 -27.14
C VAL A 5 -44.46 33.68 -26.90
N VAL A 6 -43.90 34.41 -25.94
CA VAL A 6 -42.52 34.22 -25.48
C VAL A 6 -42.52 33.10 -24.45
N ALA A 7 -41.98 31.94 -24.82
CA ALA A 7 -41.74 30.84 -23.88
C ALA A 7 -40.43 31.11 -23.12
N THR A 8 -40.52 31.44 -21.84
CA THR A 8 -39.36 31.55 -20.95
C THR A 8 -38.89 30.15 -20.54
N ALA A 9 -37.70 29.74 -21.02
CA ALA A 9 -37.03 28.54 -20.54
C ALA A 9 -36.39 28.81 -19.17
N ALA A 10 -36.94 28.22 -18.10
CA ALA A 10 -36.30 28.22 -16.80
C ALA A 10 -35.15 27.19 -16.82
N ALA A 11 -33.90 27.68 -16.78
CA ALA A 11 -32.74 26.84 -16.57
C ALA A 11 -32.72 26.38 -15.11
N GLY A 12 -33.18 25.16 -14.86
CA GLY A 12 -33.06 24.52 -13.55
C GLY A 12 -31.61 24.13 -13.30
N TYR A 13 -30.96 24.78 -12.32
CA TYR A 13 -29.68 24.34 -11.80
C TYR A 13 -29.92 23.08 -10.94
N VAL A 14 -29.48 21.93 -11.42
CA VAL A 14 -29.41 20.72 -10.59
C VAL A 14 -28.19 20.87 -9.68
N LEU A 15 -28.42 21.26 -8.43
CA LEU A 15 -27.44 21.06 -7.37
C LEU A 15 -27.45 19.56 -7.04
N ALA A 16 -26.44 18.84 -7.51
CA ALA A 16 -26.20 17.48 -7.07
C ALA A 16 -25.80 17.54 -5.59
N ASP A 17 -26.67 17.06 -4.70
CA ASP A 17 -26.37 16.88 -3.29
C ASP A 17 -25.46 15.65 -3.16
N ASP A 18 -24.15 15.87 -3.17
CA ASP A 18 -23.12 14.81 -3.03
C ASP A 18 -22.99 14.32 -1.57
N ARG A 19 -23.94 14.68 -0.70
CA ARG A 19 -24.04 14.20 0.68
C ARG A 19 -24.61 12.79 0.71
N GLY A 20 -23.77 11.83 0.36
CA GLY A 20 -24.01 10.44 0.73
C GLY A 20 -24.21 9.47 -0.42
N SER A 21 -23.38 9.54 -1.46
CA SER A 21 -22.92 8.31 -2.12
C SER A 21 -22.06 7.49 -1.14
N GLY A 22 -22.62 7.15 0.02
CA GLY A 22 -22.05 6.15 0.90
C GLY A 22 -22.12 4.84 0.15
N ILE A 23 -20.96 4.20 -0.04
CA ILE A 23 -20.88 2.84 -0.58
C ILE A 23 -21.89 1.98 0.20
N SER A 24 -23.02 1.66 -0.45
CA SER A 24 -24.05 0.80 0.12
C SER A 24 -23.48 -0.60 0.14
N GLN A 25 -22.93 -0.99 1.29
CA GLN A 25 -22.48 -2.37 1.51
C GLN A 25 -23.70 -3.30 1.44
N SER A 26 -23.47 -4.55 1.01
CA SER A 26 -24.50 -5.58 0.87
C SER A 26 -25.32 -5.87 2.14
N GLY A 27 -24.95 -5.28 3.29
CA GLY A 27 -25.57 -5.53 4.59
C GLY A 27 -25.27 -6.91 5.16
N GLU A 28 -24.56 -7.76 4.40
CA GLU A 28 -24.18 -9.09 4.84
C GLU A 28 -23.17 -9.01 5.98
N GLN A 29 -23.61 -9.40 7.18
CA GLN A 29 -22.78 -9.48 8.38
C GLN A 29 -23.36 -10.55 9.32
N ARG A 30 -22.49 -11.29 10.02
CA ARG A 30 -22.88 -12.22 11.09
C ARG A 30 -21.91 -12.06 12.25
N ASN A 31 -22.43 -11.72 13.43
CA ASN A 31 -21.63 -11.50 14.64
C ASN A 31 -20.49 -10.46 14.48
N MET A 32 -20.68 -9.47 13.59
CA MET A 32 -19.73 -8.38 13.36
C MET A 32 -20.45 -7.11 12.91
N ARG A 33 -19.74 -5.99 12.95
CA ARG A 33 -20.17 -4.68 12.47
C ARG A 33 -19.03 -4.01 11.72
N ARG A 34 -19.31 -3.37 10.58
CA ARG A 34 -18.32 -2.47 9.94
C ARG A 34 -18.08 -1.25 10.83
N VAL A 35 -16.81 -0.95 11.12
CA VAL A 35 -16.40 0.23 11.88
C VAL A 35 -16.07 1.41 10.97
N GLY A 36 -15.30 1.20 9.91
CA GLY A 36 -14.97 2.21 8.90
C GLY A 36 -14.51 1.59 7.58
N HIS A 37 -14.15 2.42 6.59
CA HIS A 37 -13.74 2.00 5.26
C HIS A 37 -12.90 3.09 4.55
N VAL A 38 -11.94 2.64 3.74
CA VAL A 38 -11.26 3.43 2.68
C VAL A 38 -11.31 2.62 1.38
N ASP A 39 -11.37 3.30 0.24
CA ASP A 39 -11.55 2.66 -1.08
C ASP A 39 -10.24 2.20 -1.73
N LEU A 40 -9.09 2.54 -1.14
CA LEU A 40 -7.75 2.26 -1.64
C LEU A 40 -7.52 2.83 -3.04
N GLN A 41 -8.21 3.92 -3.39
CA GLN A 41 -8.17 4.53 -4.71
C GLN A 41 -8.60 3.54 -5.82
N GLY A 42 -9.44 2.56 -5.46
CA GLY A 42 -9.85 1.47 -6.34
C GLY A 42 -8.74 0.46 -6.65
N ARG A 43 -7.69 0.35 -5.81
CA ARG A 43 -6.66 -0.68 -5.89
C ARG A 43 -7.10 -1.91 -5.10
N ALA A 44 -7.08 -3.08 -5.74
CA ALA A 44 -7.45 -4.33 -5.08
C ALA A 44 -6.40 -4.71 -4.02
N SER A 45 -6.77 -4.62 -2.74
CA SER A 45 -5.94 -5.08 -1.62
C SER A 45 -5.75 -6.58 -1.65
N TYR A 46 -4.58 -7.03 -1.20
CA TYR A 46 -4.30 -8.43 -0.97
C TYR A 46 -4.13 -8.74 0.51
N GLN A 47 -2.98 -8.38 1.10
CA GLN A 47 -2.71 -8.63 2.52
C GLN A 47 -2.47 -7.31 3.28
N PRO A 48 -3.32 -6.99 4.27
CA PRO A 48 -3.06 -5.90 5.20
C PRO A 48 -2.24 -6.35 6.40
N ASN A 49 -1.42 -5.44 6.95
CA ASN A 49 -0.83 -5.56 8.28
C ASN A 49 -0.99 -4.23 9.03
N VAL A 50 -0.88 -4.28 10.36
CA VAL A 50 -1.02 -3.09 11.22
C VAL A 50 0.15 -3.02 12.19
N ILE A 51 0.53 -1.80 12.58
CA ILE A 51 1.53 -1.55 13.61
C ILE A 51 1.13 -0.31 14.41
N VAL A 52 1.43 -0.32 15.72
CA VAL A 52 1.29 0.85 16.58
C VAL A 52 2.61 1.61 16.58
N TYR A 53 2.57 2.87 16.18
CA TYR A 53 3.74 3.75 16.14
C TYR A 53 4.15 4.18 17.55
N PRO A 54 5.40 4.68 17.74
CA PRO A 54 5.86 5.18 19.03
C PRO A 54 4.96 6.28 19.62
N ASP A 55 4.36 7.10 18.76
CA ASP A 55 3.42 8.18 19.10
C ASP A 55 1.98 7.69 19.37
N LYS A 56 1.77 6.37 19.46
CA LYS A 56 0.48 5.70 19.71
C LYS A 56 -0.53 5.75 18.55
N ARG A 57 -0.16 6.26 17.37
CA ARG A 57 -0.99 6.07 16.18
C ARG A 57 -0.99 4.59 15.76
N THR A 58 -2.12 4.11 15.25
CA THR A 58 -2.22 2.78 14.65
C THR A 58 -2.26 2.94 13.14
N ILE A 59 -1.28 2.39 12.45
CA ILE A 59 -1.14 2.54 11.00
C ILE A 59 -1.30 1.17 10.34
N ALA A 60 -2.16 1.11 9.32
CA ALA A 60 -2.36 -0.04 8.47
C ALA A 60 -1.63 0.12 7.14
N PHE A 61 -1.07 -0.99 6.66
CA PHE A 61 -0.41 -1.09 5.37
C PHE A 61 -1.12 -2.14 4.55
N ALA A 62 -1.71 -1.74 3.44
CA ALA A 62 -2.39 -2.65 2.52
C ALA A 62 -1.54 -2.85 1.27
N GLY A 63 -0.99 -4.05 1.11
CA GLY A 63 -0.38 -4.46 -0.15
C GLY A 63 -1.44 -4.68 -1.23
N THR A 64 -1.14 -4.36 -2.48
CA THR A 64 -2.12 -4.41 -3.58
C THR A 64 -1.65 -5.31 -4.74
N HIS A 65 -2.63 -5.85 -5.48
CA HIS A 65 -2.41 -6.56 -6.73
C HIS A 65 -1.88 -5.65 -7.84
N GLY A 66 -1.48 -6.23 -8.97
CA GLY A 66 -1.03 -5.47 -10.13
C GLY A 66 -2.10 -4.60 -10.76
N GLY A 67 -1.66 -3.60 -11.51
CA GLY A 67 -2.53 -2.62 -12.15
C GLY A 67 -1.99 -1.21 -11.98
N SER A 68 -2.80 -0.22 -12.33
CA SER A 68 -2.49 1.18 -12.11
C SER A 68 -3.78 1.97 -11.87
N ARG A 69 -3.67 3.02 -11.07
CA ARG A 69 -4.76 3.94 -10.73
C ARG A 69 -4.19 5.35 -10.56
N PRO A 70 -5.00 6.39 -10.82
CA PRO A 70 -4.71 7.75 -10.36
C PRO A 70 -4.40 7.77 -8.85
N ASN A 71 -3.45 8.58 -8.42
CA ASN A 71 -3.15 8.80 -7.01
C ASN A 71 -3.62 10.20 -6.57
N PRO A 72 -4.85 10.34 -6.03
CA PRO A 72 -5.40 11.63 -5.59
C PRO A 72 -4.66 12.27 -4.41
N LEU A 73 -3.75 11.55 -3.73
CA LEU A 73 -2.91 12.12 -2.66
C LEU A 73 -1.79 13.02 -3.21
N LYS A 74 -1.56 13.00 -4.53
CA LYS A 74 -0.55 13.84 -5.20
C LYS A 74 -1.23 14.85 -6.12
N VAL A 75 -0.62 16.03 -6.22
CA VAL A 75 -1.07 17.11 -7.12
C VAL A 75 -1.16 16.58 -8.56
N GLY A 76 -2.29 16.83 -9.22
CA GLY A 76 -2.56 16.37 -10.59
C GLY A 76 -2.96 14.90 -10.71
N SER A 77 -3.06 14.16 -9.60
CA SER A 77 -3.53 12.78 -9.54
C SER A 77 -2.86 11.84 -10.56
N PRO A 78 -1.51 11.77 -10.58
CA PRO A 78 -0.79 10.98 -11.57
C PRO A 78 -1.21 9.51 -11.51
N VAL A 79 -1.25 8.85 -12.68
CA VAL A 79 -1.48 7.41 -12.75
C VAL A 79 -0.20 6.70 -12.34
N GLU A 80 -0.28 5.90 -11.28
CA GLU A 80 0.84 5.16 -10.73
C GLU A 80 0.56 3.65 -10.76
N PRO A 81 1.58 2.81 -11.02
CA PRO A 81 1.52 1.39 -10.75
C PRO A 81 1.04 1.14 -9.32
N ASN A 82 0.24 0.10 -9.14
CA ASN A 82 -0.18 -0.33 -7.81
C ASN A 82 1.03 -0.64 -6.91
N GLY A 83 0.82 -0.70 -5.60
CA GLY A 83 1.89 -0.89 -4.65
C GLY A 83 1.38 -1.09 -3.24
N THR A 84 1.83 -0.27 -2.30
CA THR A 84 1.44 -0.34 -0.89
C THR A 84 0.72 0.94 -0.49
N MET A 85 -0.48 0.79 0.07
CA MET A 85 -1.25 1.90 0.65
C MET A 85 -0.92 2.04 2.13
N ILE A 86 -0.70 3.26 2.61
CA ILE A 86 -0.50 3.59 4.03
C ILE A 86 -1.76 4.30 4.54
N ILE A 87 -2.35 3.77 5.61
CA ILE A 87 -3.64 4.21 6.12
C ILE A 87 -3.49 4.46 7.62
N ASP A 88 -3.78 5.68 8.06
CA ASP A 88 -3.94 5.98 9.48
C ASP A 88 -5.30 5.44 9.94
N VAL A 89 -5.25 4.43 10.80
CA VAL A 89 -6.43 3.77 11.39
C VAL A 89 -6.50 3.98 12.89
N THR A 90 -5.81 5.00 13.42
CA THR A 90 -5.87 5.39 14.84
C THR A 90 -7.31 5.62 15.28
N ARG A 91 -8.13 6.19 14.39
CA ARG A 91 -9.58 6.16 14.52
C ARG A 91 -10.19 5.25 13.45
N PRO A 92 -10.54 4.00 13.79
CA PRO A 92 -10.98 3.02 12.82
C PRO A 92 -12.35 3.32 12.20
N ASP A 93 -13.12 4.24 12.79
CA ASP A 93 -14.38 4.77 12.26
C ASP A 93 -14.16 5.91 11.25
N ARG A 94 -12.96 6.50 11.24
CA ARG A 94 -12.56 7.54 10.28
C ARG A 94 -11.13 7.31 9.77
N PRO A 95 -10.89 6.17 9.09
CA PRO A 95 -9.58 5.85 8.53
C PRO A 95 -9.19 6.86 7.44
N VAL A 96 -7.90 7.15 7.31
CA VAL A 96 -7.37 8.14 6.36
C VAL A 96 -6.21 7.55 5.58
N GLU A 97 -6.32 7.54 4.25
CA GLU A 97 -5.18 7.24 3.38
C GLU A 97 -4.15 8.38 3.46
N THR A 98 -2.90 8.05 3.75
CA THR A 98 -1.85 9.03 4.00
C THR A 98 -0.77 9.04 2.91
N ALA A 99 -0.49 7.88 2.31
CA ALA A 99 0.40 7.75 1.17
C ALA A 99 0.13 6.49 0.36
N HIS A 100 0.64 6.49 -0.86
CA HIS A 100 0.77 5.33 -1.72
C HIS A 100 2.23 5.21 -2.18
N ILE A 101 2.83 4.04 -1.95
CA ILE A 101 4.16 3.72 -2.43
C ILE A 101 4.01 2.82 -3.67
N PRO A 102 4.21 3.31 -4.90
CA PRO A 102 4.10 2.49 -6.11
C PRO A 102 5.23 1.46 -6.20
N VAL A 103 5.01 0.36 -6.94
CA VAL A 103 6.13 -0.49 -7.36
C VAL A 103 6.98 0.19 -8.44
N PRO A 104 8.28 -0.14 -8.58
CA PRO A 104 9.16 0.46 -9.59
C PRO A 104 9.00 -0.15 -11.00
N VAL A 105 7.96 -0.95 -11.24
CA VAL A 105 7.76 -1.71 -12.47
C VAL A 105 6.29 -1.72 -12.90
N ALA A 106 6.03 -1.42 -14.18
CA ALA A 106 4.68 -1.42 -14.73
C ALA A 106 4.01 -2.81 -14.59
N GLY A 107 2.76 -2.82 -14.15
CA GLY A 107 2.00 -4.06 -13.91
C GLY A 107 2.49 -4.91 -12.74
N GLY A 108 3.52 -4.48 -12.01
CA GLY A 108 3.99 -5.16 -10.81
C GLY A 108 3.07 -4.97 -9.62
N GLN A 109 3.35 -5.71 -8.56
CA GLN A 109 2.52 -5.85 -7.37
C GLN A 109 3.39 -5.78 -6.12
N ALA A 110 2.86 -5.18 -5.05
CA ALA A 110 3.44 -5.24 -3.71
C ALA A 110 2.39 -5.78 -2.75
N GLN A 111 2.19 -7.10 -2.80
CA GLN A 111 1.07 -7.78 -2.17
C GLN A 111 1.22 -7.91 -0.65
N MET A 112 2.44 -7.76 -0.14
CA MET A 112 2.81 -8.01 1.25
C MET A 112 3.54 -6.83 1.85
N ALA A 113 3.24 -6.59 3.13
CA ALA A 113 3.89 -5.61 3.98
C ALA A 113 4.22 -6.28 5.32
N ARG A 114 5.38 -6.02 5.90
CA ARG A 114 5.70 -6.27 7.31
C ARG A 114 6.37 -5.04 7.85
N MET A 115 6.13 -4.72 9.11
CA MET A 115 6.67 -3.52 9.71
C MET A 115 7.37 -3.87 11.01
N CYS A 116 8.45 -3.15 11.30
CA CYS A 116 9.18 -3.22 12.55
C CYS A 116 9.39 -1.81 13.08
N LEU A 117 9.30 -1.65 14.41
CA LEU A 117 9.78 -0.44 15.05
C LEU A 117 11.30 -0.41 14.95
N GLY A 118 11.87 0.77 14.75
CA GLY A 118 13.31 0.95 14.77
C GLY A 118 13.92 0.64 16.14
N SER A 119 13.14 0.77 17.22
CA SER A 119 13.54 0.34 18.57
C SER A 119 13.65 -1.17 18.75
N ASP A 120 13.00 -1.96 17.88
CA ASP A 120 13.01 -3.42 17.97
C ASP A 120 14.12 -4.03 17.12
N LEU A 121 14.56 -3.33 16.07
CA LEU A 121 15.61 -3.76 15.15
C LEU A 121 17.01 -3.50 15.74
N PRO A 122 17.97 -4.46 15.62
CA PRO A 122 19.31 -4.29 16.18
C PRO A 122 20.06 -3.02 15.74
N GLY A 123 19.92 -2.63 14.47
CA GLY A 123 20.51 -1.44 13.88
C GLY A 123 19.47 -0.40 13.46
N GLY A 124 18.24 -0.47 13.97
CA GLY A 124 17.20 0.51 13.69
C GLY A 124 17.39 1.80 14.47
N ILE A 125 16.87 2.91 13.95
CA ILE A 125 16.86 4.19 14.66
C ILE A 125 15.64 4.23 15.59
N ASN A 126 15.87 4.52 16.88
CA ASN A 126 14.78 4.67 17.84
C ASN A 126 13.79 5.77 17.41
N GLY A 127 12.49 5.50 17.51
CA GLY A 127 11.43 6.40 17.04
C GLY A 127 11.04 6.21 15.58
N HIS A 128 11.85 5.49 14.79
CA HIS A 128 11.52 5.20 13.40
C HIS A 128 10.62 3.97 13.26
N VAL A 129 9.98 3.83 12.09
CA VAL A 129 9.22 2.64 11.69
C VAL A 129 9.64 2.25 10.29
N TYR A 130 9.98 0.98 10.09
CA TYR A 130 10.41 0.46 8.81
C TYR A 130 9.38 -0.51 8.24
N LEU A 131 9.14 -0.40 6.94
CA LEU A 131 8.30 -1.29 6.14
C LEU A 131 9.18 -2.16 5.26
N LEU A 132 8.99 -3.47 5.32
CA LEU A 132 9.45 -4.42 4.33
C LEU A 132 8.28 -4.86 3.44
N ARG A 133 8.46 -4.76 2.13
CA ARG A 133 7.50 -5.23 1.13
C ARG A 133 8.13 -6.05 0.01
N ASN A 134 7.33 -6.90 -0.61
CA ASN A 134 7.74 -7.61 -1.82
C ASN A 134 7.46 -6.78 -3.08
N ILE A 135 8.23 -7.01 -4.14
CA ILE A 135 8.00 -6.47 -5.49
C ILE A 135 7.92 -7.66 -6.45
N GLN A 136 6.69 -8.01 -6.84
CA GLN A 136 6.45 -9.05 -7.84
C GLN A 136 6.15 -8.40 -9.18
N GLY A 137 6.97 -8.67 -10.19
CA GLY A 137 6.72 -8.23 -11.56
C GLY A 137 7.45 -9.07 -12.60
N ASN A 138 7.16 -8.81 -13.87
CA ASN A 138 7.76 -9.53 -15.00
C ASN A 138 9.16 -9.01 -15.34
N THR A 139 9.52 -7.81 -14.90
CA THR A 139 10.88 -7.26 -15.05
C THR A 139 11.77 -7.77 -13.93
N ALA A 140 12.45 -8.88 -14.19
CA ALA A 140 13.20 -9.63 -13.19
C ALA A 140 14.31 -8.80 -12.48
N GLN A 141 14.87 -7.78 -13.15
CA GLN A 141 15.85 -6.86 -12.58
C GLN A 141 15.26 -5.88 -11.56
N ARG A 142 13.93 -5.70 -11.55
CA ARG A 142 13.21 -4.80 -10.62
C ARG A 142 12.35 -5.55 -9.62
N SER A 143 12.19 -6.87 -9.80
CA SER A 143 11.51 -7.73 -8.83
C SER A 143 12.44 -8.05 -7.66
N GLY A 144 11.84 -8.24 -6.49
CA GLY A 144 12.55 -8.55 -5.27
C GLY A 144 11.85 -8.00 -4.03
N TYR A 145 12.57 -7.29 -3.20
CA TYR A 145 12.08 -6.77 -1.93
C TYR A 145 12.65 -5.40 -1.63
N GLU A 146 11.89 -4.57 -0.92
CA GLU A 146 12.29 -3.21 -0.56
C GLU A 146 12.01 -2.95 0.91
N ILE A 147 12.92 -2.22 1.54
CA ILE A 147 12.72 -1.58 2.84
C ILE A 147 12.47 -0.10 2.61
N TRP A 148 11.48 0.43 3.32
CA TRP A 148 11.11 1.84 3.37
C TRP A 148 11.09 2.32 4.82
N ASP A 149 11.57 3.54 5.06
CA ASP A 149 11.24 4.27 6.28
C ASP A 149 9.85 4.89 6.09
N VAL A 150 8.94 4.56 7.01
CA VAL A 150 7.53 4.96 6.99
C VAL A 150 7.16 5.74 8.25
N THR A 151 8.15 6.30 8.94
CA THR A 151 7.98 7.12 10.16
C THR A 151 7.05 8.31 9.88
N ASP A 152 7.32 9.04 8.79
CA ASP A 152 6.35 9.96 8.21
C ASP A 152 5.44 9.21 7.23
N THR A 153 4.20 8.96 7.65
CA THR A 153 3.20 8.22 6.87
C THR A 153 2.77 8.96 5.60
N ARG A 154 3.10 10.24 5.43
CA ARG A 154 2.82 11.02 4.22
C ARG A 154 3.99 11.06 3.25
N ASN A 155 5.21 10.88 3.75
CA ASN A 155 6.45 10.99 2.98
C ASN A 155 7.37 9.78 3.21
N PRO A 156 6.95 8.56 2.85
CA PRO A 156 7.78 7.38 3.01
C PRO A 156 9.03 7.47 2.13
N SER A 157 10.19 7.04 2.64
CA SER A 157 11.48 7.12 1.95
C SER A 157 12.11 5.73 1.75
N PRO A 158 12.72 5.46 0.58
CA PRO A 158 13.38 4.19 0.33
C PRO A 158 14.64 4.05 1.20
N VAL A 159 14.89 2.85 1.69
CA VAL A 159 16.01 2.55 2.61
C VAL A 159 16.96 1.53 1.98
N ALA A 160 16.45 0.38 1.57
CA ALA A 160 17.24 -0.68 0.96
C ALA A 160 16.41 -1.49 -0.02
N ALA A 161 17.07 -2.20 -0.93
CA ALA A 161 16.40 -3.12 -1.84
C ALA A 161 17.24 -4.36 -2.13
N LEU A 162 16.56 -5.49 -2.25
CA LEU A 162 17.09 -6.71 -2.84
C LEU A 162 16.42 -6.88 -4.20
N THR A 163 17.18 -6.74 -5.29
CA THR A 163 16.68 -6.91 -6.66
C THR A 163 17.18 -8.21 -7.30
N GLY A 164 16.65 -8.57 -8.46
CA GLY A 164 17.09 -9.78 -9.16
C GLY A 164 16.50 -11.05 -8.57
N ILE A 165 15.50 -10.93 -7.71
CA ILE A 165 14.72 -12.04 -7.14
C ILE A 165 13.32 -12.00 -7.73
N ARG A 166 12.97 -13.01 -8.53
CA ARG A 166 11.63 -13.16 -9.11
C ARG A 166 10.76 -14.08 -8.28
N SER A 167 9.48 -14.15 -8.64
CA SER A 167 8.49 -15.01 -7.97
C SER A 167 8.37 -14.72 -6.46
N THR A 168 8.64 -13.48 -6.06
CA THR A 168 8.53 -13.01 -4.67
C THR A 168 7.10 -13.10 -4.18
N HIS A 169 6.88 -13.33 -2.89
CA HIS A 169 5.53 -13.45 -2.35
C HIS A 169 5.50 -13.17 -0.83
N LYS A 170 4.72 -13.96 -0.07
CA LYS A 170 4.48 -13.83 1.37
C LYS A 170 5.78 -13.91 2.17
N LEU A 171 6.08 -12.84 2.91
CA LEU A 171 7.29 -12.73 3.71
C LEU A 171 7.01 -12.66 5.22
N TRP A 172 8.03 -13.00 6.00
CA TRP A 172 8.14 -12.74 7.43
C TRP A 172 9.40 -11.93 7.73
N TRP A 173 9.32 -11.00 8.68
CA TRP A 173 10.47 -10.25 9.20
C TRP A 173 10.46 -10.34 10.71
N GLU A 174 11.47 -10.96 11.27
CA GLU A 174 11.64 -11.02 12.73
C GLU A 174 12.31 -9.74 13.21
N CYS A 175 11.55 -8.84 13.81
CA CYS A 175 12.05 -7.51 14.17
C CYS A 175 13.23 -7.56 15.15
N THR A 176 13.22 -8.45 16.14
CA THR A 176 14.26 -8.53 17.17
C THR A 176 15.62 -8.98 16.66
N THR A 177 15.67 -9.74 15.57
CA THR A 177 16.92 -10.21 14.95
C THR A 177 17.22 -9.49 13.64
N GLY A 178 16.20 -8.90 13.01
CA GLY A 178 16.29 -8.32 11.67
C GLY A 178 16.28 -9.34 10.54
N ILE A 179 16.13 -10.64 10.83
CA ILE A 179 16.17 -11.69 9.81
C ILE A 179 14.84 -11.77 9.07
N ALA A 180 14.89 -11.70 7.75
CA ALA A 180 13.75 -11.83 6.86
C ALA A 180 13.73 -13.21 6.17
N TYR A 181 12.54 -13.82 6.13
CA TYR A 181 12.27 -15.11 5.49
C TYR A 181 11.29 -14.88 4.34
N MET A 182 11.77 -15.14 3.12
CA MET A 182 11.16 -14.59 1.91
C MET A 182 11.18 -15.63 0.79
N PRO A 183 10.06 -15.93 0.12
CA PRO A 183 10.07 -16.79 -1.05
C PRO A 183 10.67 -16.05 -2.25
N GLY A 184 11.45 -16.72 -3.09
CA GLY A 184 12.03 -16.09 -4.27
C GLY A 184 12.76 -17.06 -5.18
N SER A 185 13.22 -16.54 -6.31
CA SER A 185 14.07 -17.29 -7.24
C SER A 185 15.03 -16.34 -7.92
N LYS A 186 16.25 -16.79 -8.25
CA LYS A 186 17.16 -15.97 -9.07
C LYS A 186 16.49 -15.62 -10.39
N SER A 187 16.74 -14.39 -10.81
CA SER A 187 16.27 -13.85 -12.08
C SER A 187 17.23 -14.10 -13.23
N THR A 188 18.46 -14.54 -12.92
CA THR A 188 19.53 -14.77 -13.89
C THR A 188 20.20 -16.14 -13.66
N PRO A 189 20.71 -16.78 -14.73
CA PRO A 189 21.44 -18.04 -14.63
C PRO A 189 22.69 -17.97 -13.73
N PRO A 190 23.11 -19.10 -13.11
CA PRO A 190 22.34 -20.33 -13.02
C PRO A 190 21.11 -20.12 -12.12
N LEU A 191 19.95 -20.53 -12.62
CA LEU A 191 18.69 -20.46 -11.89
C LEU A 191 18.68 -21.53 -10.78
N TRP A 192 17.95 -21.28 -9.71
CA TRP A 192 17.64 -22.33 -8.75
C TRP A 192 16.70 -23.36 -9.37
N ARG A 193 16.85 -24.63 -8.95
CA ARG A 193 16.01 -25.74 -9.45
C ARG A 193 14.52 -25.50 -9.20
N THR A 194 14.18 -24.93 -8.04
CA THR A 194 12.80 -24.60 -7.65
C THR A 194 12.61 -23.09 -7.64
N SER A 195 11.47 -22.62 -8.16
CA SER A 195 11.07 -21.22 -8.03
C SER A 195 10.38 -21.00 -6.68
N GLN A 196 10.39 -19.78 -6.15
CA GLN A 196 9.83 -19.47 -4.82
C GLN A 196 10.48 -20.26 -3.68
N SER A 197 11.76 -20.60 -3.81
CA SER A 197 12.56 -21.15 -2.72
C SER A 197 12.67 -20.17 -1.56
N MET A 198 12.99 -20.67 -0.37
CA MET A 198 13.25 -19.82 0.78
C MET A 198 14.54 -19.02 0.58
N VAL A 199 14.43 -17.72 0.80
CA VAL A 199 15.49 -16.73 0.74
C VAL A 199 15.56 -16.09 2.12
N VAL A 200 16.73 -16.16 2.75
CA VAL A 200 16.95 -15.64 4.10
C VAL A 200 17.94 -14.48 4.00
N TYR A 201 17.53 -13.29 4.46
CA TYR A 201 18.36 -12.08 4.42
C TYR A 201 18.45 -11.47 5.81
N ASP A 202 19.61 -10.93 6.12
CA ASP A 202 19.82 -10.10 7.29
C ASP A 202 19.57 -8.63 6.92
N TRP A 203 18.51 -8.07 7.50
CA TRP A 203 18.15 -6.67 7.42
C TRP A 203 18.06 -6.02 8.79
N SER A 204 18.87 -6.49 9.72
CA SER A 204 18.98 -5.95 11.08
C SER A 204 19.45 -4.51 11.13
N HIS A 205 20.16 -4.03 10.10
CA HIS A 205 20.72 -2.68 10.01
C HIS A 205 20.16 -1.93 8.80
N PRO A 206 18.87 -1.54 8.81
CA PRO A 206 18.37 -0.62 7.80
C PRO A 206 19.21 0.67 7.84
N PRO A 207 19.75 1.18 6.72
CA PRO A 207 20.60 2.36 6.71
C PRO A 207 19.95 3.58 7.39
N ALA A 208 20.82 4.41 8.00
CA ALA A 208 20.48 5.65 8.69
C ALA A 208 20.21 6.83 7.75
#